data_AF-A0A2V6HHY7-F1
#
_entry.id   AF-A0A2V6HHY7-F1
#
_cell.length_a   1.000
_cell.length_b   1.000
_cell.length_c   1.000
_cell.angle_alpha   90.00
_cell.angle_beta   90.00
_cell.angle_gamma   90.00
#
_symmetry.space_group_name_H-M   'P 1'
#
loop_
_entity.id
_entity.type
_entity.pdbx_description
1 polymer ?
#
loop_
_entity_poly.entity_id
_entity_poly.type
_entity_poly.pdbx_seq_one_letter_code
_entity_poly.pdbx_strand_id
1 'polypeptide(L)'
;MRRYRHERHDHDWWKQHYVIIVLVGGGYYYHDSGYWYPAWGYDSNYERYDYDGPIYTYGNLLPDQVIVNVQRALKELGYYAGDLNGSLGVNTRNALAAYQQDYGLDATGAVDEATVRALGLI
;
A
#
# COMPACT_ATOMS: atom_id res chain seq x y z
N MET A 1 6.60 -14.58 -7.70
CA MET A 1 6.77 -13.11 -7.69
C MET A 1 5.95 -12.51 -8.83
N ARG A 2 4.74 -12.00 -8.55
CA ARG A 2 3.97 -11.23 -9.54
C ARG A 2 4.75 -9.95 -9.83
N ARG A 3 5.31 -9.82 -11.04
CA ARG A 3 5.86 -8.56 -11.53
C ARG A 3 4.67 -7.66 -11.84
N TYR A 4 4.37 -6.71 -10.97
CA TYR A 4 3.45 -5.64 -11.33
C TYR A 4 4.11 -4.87 -12.46
N ARG A 5 3.52 -4.93 -13.65
CA ARG A 5 4.04 -4.23 -14.82
C ARG A 5 3.76 -2.75 -14.59
N HIS A 6 4.80 -1.99 -14.26
CA HIS A 6 4.68 -0.56 -14.06
C HIS A 6 4.28 0.11 -15.38
N GLU A 7 3.04 0.56 -15.46
CA GLU A 7 2.58 1.46 -16.52
C GLU A 7 3.02 2.87 -16.13
N ARG A 8 3.75 3.54 -17.02
CA ARG A 8 4.27 4.88 -16.80
C ARG A 8 3.64 5.80 -17.84
N HIS A 9 2.92 6.81 -17.35
CA HIS A 9 2.15 7.73 -18.16
C HIS A 9 2.22 9.13 -17.58
N ASP A 10 1.95 10.15 -18.40
CA ASP A 10 1.90 11.54 -17.94
C ASP A 10 0.60 11.87 -17.21
N HIS A 11 0.58 13.04 -16.57
CA HIS A 11 -0.58 13.59 -15.85
C HIS A 11 -1.89 13.51 -16.65
N ASP A 12 -1.88 13.86 -17.95
CA ASP A 12 -3.09 13.96 -18.75
C ASP A 12 -3.66 12.58 -19.07
N TRP A 13 -2.80 11.61 -19.37
CA TRP A 13 -3.21 10.23 -19.56
C TRP A 13 -3.85 9.67 -18.27
N TRP A 14 -3.21 9.84 -17.11
CA TRP A 14 -3.74 9.30 -15.85
C TRP A 14 -5.13 9.86 -15.53
N LYS A 15 -5.33 11.17 -15.72
CA LYS A 15 -6.64 11.82 -15.46
C LYS A 15 -7.73 11.42 -16.44
N GLN A 16 -7.38 10.91 -17.62
CA GLN A 16 -8.35 10.35 -18.56
C GLN A 16 -8.78 8.93 -18.20
N HIS A 17 -7.96 8.18 -17.45
CA HIS A 17 -8.18 6.77 -17.16
C HIS A 17 -8.71 6.52 -15.74
N TYR A 18 -8.34 7.36 -14.77
CA TYR A 18 -8.73 7.19 -13.37
C TYR A 18 -9.32 8.46 -12.79
N VAL A 19 -10.43 8.30 -12.07
CA VAL A 19 -11.17 9.41 -11.46
C VAL A 19 -10.51 9.87 -10.16
N ILE A 20 -9.98 8.93 -9.38
CA ILE A 20 -9.43 9.19 -8.05
C ILE A 20 -7.93 8.99 -8.12
N ILE A 21 -7.21 10.11 -7.98
CA ILE A 21 -5.75 10.16 -7.92
C ILE A 21 -5.37 11.09 -6.78
N VAL A 22 -4.48 10.64 -5.89
CA VAL A 22 -4.11 11.35 -4.65
C VAL A 22 -2.61 11.41 -4.49
N LEU A 23 -2.08 12.50 -3.93
CA LEU A 23 -0.66 12.64 -3.58
C LEU A 23 -0.45 12.24 -2.11
N VAL A 24 0.38 11.23 -1.86
CA VAL A 24 0.66 10.70 -0.52
C VAL A 24 2.14 10.36 -0.38
N GLY A 25 2.79 10.81 0.71
CA GLY A 25 4.17 10.46 1.04
C GLY A 25 5.27 10.89 0.04
N GLY A 26 4.90 11.57 -1.05
CA GLY A 26 5.81 11.93 -2.14
C GLY A 26 5.58 11.18 -3.46
N GLY A 27 4.50 10.40 -3.56
CA GLY A 27 4.07 9.70 -4.78
C GLY A 27 2.59 9.90 -5.06
N TYR A 28 2.20 9.91 -6.33
CA TYR A 28 0.79 9.90 -6.72
C TYR A 28 0.27 8.47 -6.77
N TYR A 29 -0.95 8.25 -6.27
CA TYR A 29 -1.61 6.96 -6.29
C TYR A 29 -2.96 7.08 -6.97
N TYR A 30 -3.29 6.14 -7.86
CA TYR A 30 -4.63 6.02 -8.41
C TYR A 30 -5.40 4.89 -7.71
N HIS A 31 -6.71 5.06 -7.57
CA HIS A 31 -7.57 4.04 -7.02
C HIS A 31 -8.20 3.22 -8.14
N ASP A 32 -8.06 1.90 -8.06
CA ASP A 32 -8.78 0.96 -8.91
C ASP A 32 -9.22 -0.28 -8.12
N SER A 33 -10.46 -0.70 -8.30
CA SER A 33 -10.98 -1.97 -7.77
C SER A 33 -10.69 -2.26 -6.28
N GLY A 34 -10.67 -1.22 -5.42
CA GLY A 34 -10.41 -1.34 -3.98
C GLY A 34 -8.94 -1.30 -3.58
N TYR A 35 -8.05 -0.95 -4.50
CA TYR A 35 -6.61 -0.85 -4.27
C TYR A 35 -6.08 0.51 -4.72
N TRP A 36 -5.07 0.98 -3.98
CA TRP A 36 -4.21 2.08 -4.40
C TRP A 36 -3.00 1.53 -5.15
N TYR A 37 -2.71 2.12 -6.30
CA TYR A 37 -1.57 1.77 -7.15
C TYR A 37 -0.70 3.01 -7.40
N PRO A 38 0.64 2.88 -7.40
CA PRO A 38 1.53 3.96 -7.82
C PRO A 38 1.23 4.46 -9.24
N ALA A 39 0.99 5.76 -9.39
CA ALA A 39 0.78 6.44 -10.66
C ALA A 39 2.14 6.92 -11.23
N TRP A 40 2.97 5.99 -11.67
CA TRP A 40 4.30 6.30 -12.19
C TRP A 40 4.24 7.29 -13.37
N GLY A 41 5.07 8.32 -13.32
CA GLY A 41 5.16 9.35 -14.36
C GLY A 41 4.11 10.47 -14.29
N TYR A 42 3.16 10.40 -13.33
CA TYR A 42 2.13 11.43 -13.18
C TYR A 42 2.74 12.83 -13.02
N ASP A 43 3.75 12.96 -12.15
CA ASP A 43 4.58 14.15 -11.98
C ASP A 43 5.98 13.71 -11.56
N SER A 44 7.00 14.11 -12.31
CA SER A 44 8.40 13.75 -12.04
C SER A 44 8.94 14.25 -10.70
N ASN A 45 8.30 15.27 -10.11
CA ASN A 45 8.67 15.79 -8.79
C ASN A 45 8.19 14.89 -7.65
N TYR A 46 7.26 13.96 -7.93
CA TYR A 46 6.58 13.13 -6.94
C TYR A 46 6.62 11.65 -7.37
N GLU A 47 7.84 11.11 -7.52
CA GLU A 47 8.08 9.70 -7.84
C GLU A 47 8.68 8.91 -6.68
N ARG A 48 8.45 9.35 -5.44
CA ARG A 48 8.94 8.65 -4.25
C ARG A 48 7.90 7.63 -3.78
N TYR A 49 8.21 6.34 -3.99
CA TYR A 49 7.41 5.22 -3.52
C TYR A 49 8.27 4.27 -2.68
N ASP A 50 7.87 4.04 -1.42
CA ASP A 50 8.55 3.06 -0.56
C ASP A 50 8.17 1.62 -0.92
N TYR A 51 7.02 1.46 -1.60
CA TYR A 51 6.49 0.22 -2.13
C TYR A 51 5.84 0.46 -3.50
N ASP A 52 6.13 -0.40 -4.46
CA ASP A 52 5.73 -0.28 -5.87
C ASP A 52 4.52 -1.15 -6.24
N GLY A 53 3.97 -1.90 -5.29
CA GLY A 53 2.80 -2.75 -5.48
C GLY A 53 1.49 -2.13 -4.98
N PRO A 54 0.37 -2.86 -5.17
CA PRO A 54 -0.95 -2.42 -4.73
C PRO A 54 -1.10 -2.41 -3.21
N ILE A 55 -1.88 -1.45 -2.70
CA ILE A 55 -2.26 -1.35 -1.29
C ILE A 55 -3.78 -1.43 -1.22
N TYR A 56 -4.32 -2.51 -0.66
CA TYR A 56 -5.76 -2.65 -0.44
C TYR A 56 -6.28 -1.51 0.44
N THR A 57 -7.45 -0.96 0.12
CA THR A 57 -8.09 0.07 0.93
C THR A 57 -9.51 -0.33 1.33
N TYR A 58 -10.00 0.32 2.37
CA TYR A 58 -11.35 0.18 2.91
C TYR A 58 -11.78 1.53 3.49
N GLY A 59 -13.10 1.75 3.59
CA GLY A 59 -13.65 2.92 4.30
C GLY A 59 -13.19 4.29 3.76
N ASN A 60 -12.88 4.40 2.46
CA ASN A 60 -12.34 5.60 1.81
C ASN A 60 -11.00 6.10 2.40
N LEU A 61 -10.20 5.19 2.96
CA LEU A 61 -8.88 5.55 3.49
C LEU A 61 -7.86 5.76 2.37
N LEU A 62 -6.98 6.74 2.58
CA LEU A 62 -5.79 6.98 1.76
C LEU A 62 -4.73 5.89 2.01
N PRO A 63 -3.76 5.68 1.08
CA PRO A 63 -2.74 4.66 1.22
C PRO A 63 -2.00 4.70 2.57
N ASP A 64 -1.54 5.87 3.00
CA ASP A 64 -0.80 6.07 4.25
C ASP A 64 -1.67 5.77 5.48
N GLN A 65 -2.95 6.15 5.44
CA GLN A 65 -3.89 5.86 6.53
C GLN A 65 -4.11 4.36 6.70
N VAL A 66 -4.25 3.62 5.60
CA VAL A 66 -4.34 2.16 5.64
C VAL A 66 -3.05 1.57 6.23
N ILE A 67 -1.89 2.03 5.74
CA ILE A 67 -0.59 1.54 6.21
C ILE A 67 -0.41 1.81 7.72
N VAL A 68 -0.81 2.99 8.22
CA VAL A 68 -0.78 3.29 9.66
C VAL A 68 -1.64 2.32 10.47
N ASN A 69 -2.85 1.99 9.99
CA ASN A 69 -3.72 1.03 10.69
C ASN A 69 -3.10 -0.37 10.72
N VAL A 70 -2.51 -0.81 9.61
CA VAL A 70 -1.78 -2.08 9.53
C VAL A 70 -0.55 -2.07 10.46
N GLN A 71 0.27 -1.03 10.42
CA GLN A 71 1.44 -0.87 11.30
C GLN A 71 1.04 -0.92 12.78
N ARG A 72 -0.10 -0.28 13.15
CA ARG A 72 -0.64 -0.31 14.51
C ARG A 72 -1.03 -1.73 14.93
N ALA A 73 -1.82 -2.42 14.11
CA ALA A 73 -2.25 -3.79 14.39
C ALA A 73 -1.05 -4.75 14.52
N LEU A 74 -0.08 -4.66 13.59
CA LEU A 74 1.15 -5.45 13.65
C LEU A 74 2.00 -5.14 14.89
N LYS A 75 2.01 -3.88 15.34
CA LYS A 75 2.73 -3.46 16.55
C LYS A 75 2.08 -4.01 17.82
N GLU A 76 0.75 -3.98 17.90
CA GLU A 76 -0.03 -4.57 19.00
C GLU A 76 0.17 -6.09 19.08
N LEU A 77 0.33 -6.76 17.94
CA LEU A 77 0.62 -8.19 17.85
C LEU A 77 2.12 -8.55 18.01
N GLY A 78 3.00 -7.56 18.14
CA GLY A 78 4.44 -7.76 18.35
C GLY A 78 5.27 -8.01 17.09
N TYR A 79 4.70 -7.89 15.88
CA TYR A 79 5.41 -8.05 14.61
C TYR A 79 6.17 -6.80 14.16
N TYR A 80 5.73 -5.61 14.59
CA TYR A 80 6.29 -4.34 14.13
C TYR A 80 6.75 -3.45 15.29
N ALA A 81 8.03 -3.08 15.30
CA ALA A 81 8.61 -2.22 16.34
C ALA A 81 8.85 -0.77 15.89
N GLY A 82 8.66 -0.46 14.60
CA GLY A 82 8.91 0.87 14.03
C GLY A 82 7.84 1.91 14.34
N ASP A 83 7.98 3.07 13.71
CA ASP A 83 7.05 4.20 13.84
C ASP A 83 5.78 4.01 13.01
N LEU A 84 4.65 4.51 13.52
CA LEU A 84 3.37 4.51 12.80
C LEU A 84 3.33 5.67 11.79
N ASN A 85 4.17 5.56 10.76
CA ASN A 85 4.46 6.65 9.82
C ASN A 85 3.76 6.53 8.47
N GLY A 86 2.98 5.47 8.23
CA GLY A 86 2.26 5.28 6.97
C GLY A 86 3.16 4.90 5.78
N SER A 87 4.42 4.58 6.02
CA SER A 87 5.36 4.09 5.00
C SER A 87 5.32 2.57 4.91
N LEU A 88 5.11 2.03 3.71
CA LEU A 88 5.18 0.60 3.43
C LEU A 88 6.62 0.16 3.05
N GLY A 89 7.61 0.68 3.78
CA GLY A 89 9.01 0.34 3.58
C GLY A 89 9.37 -1.08 4.04
N VAL A 90 10.66 -1.44 3.91
CA VAL A 90 11.18 -2.79 4.20
C VAL A 90 10.76 -3.32 5.58
N ASN A 91 10.82 -2.49 6.63
CA ASN A 91 10.47 -2.93 7.98
C ASN A 91 8.98 -3.33 8.11
N THR A 92 8.07 -2.55 7.51
CA THR A 92 6.64 -2.85 7.54
C THR A 92 6.32 -4.08 6.70
N ARG A 93 6.96 -4.22 5.52
CA ARG A 93 6.77 -5.40 4.66
C ARG A 93 7.32 -6.69 5.29
N ASN A 94 8.43 -6.62 6.01
CA ASN A 94 8.95 -7.77 6.76
C ASN A 94 8.00 -8.19 7.88
N ALA A 95 7.46 -7.22 8.63
CA ALA A 95 6.46 -7.48 9.67
C ALA A 95 5.18 -8.09 9.09
N LEU A 96 4.71 -7.57 7.95
CA LEU A 96 3.59 -8.13 7.19
C LEU A 96 3.84 -9.57 6.76
N ALA A 97 5.00 -9.84 6.15
CA ALA A 97 5.33 -11.19 5.67
C ALA A 97 5.41 -12.20 6.82
N ALA A 98 5.97 -11.81 7.96
CA ALA A 98 6.02 -12.65 9.16
C ALA A 98 4.60 -12.93 9.71
N TYR A 99 3.78 -11.90 9.84
CA TYR A 99 2.37 -12.06 10.25
C TYR A 99 1.60 -12.96 9.28
N GLN A 100 1.70 -12.71 7.97
CA GLN A 100 1.06 -13.51 6.94
C GLN A 100 1.46 -14.98 7.05
N GLN A 101 2.75 -15.25 7.20
CA GLN A 101 3.26 -16.61 7.36
C GLN A 101 2.69 -17.31 8.60
N ASP A 102 2.67 -16.64 9.75
CA ASP A 102 2.18 -17.22 11.01
C ASP A 102 0.67 -17.48 10.99
N TYR A 103 -0.08 -16.70 10.20
CA TYR A 103 -1.54 -16.83 10.05
C TYR A 103 -1.95 -17.66 8.83
N GLY A 104 -1.00 -18.33 8.16
CA GLY A 104 -1.28 -19.23 7.03
C GLY A 104 -1.74 -18.51 5.76
N LEU A 105 -1.41 -17.23 5.63
CA LEU A 105 -1.62 -16.43 4.41
C LEU A 105 -0.39 -16.52 3.49
N ASP A 106 -0.56 -16.07 2.24
CA ASP A 106 0.58 -15.87 1.35
C ASP A 106 1.48 -14.75 1.92
N ALA A 107 2.74 -15.07 2.22
CA ALA A 107 3.73 -14.13 2.76
C ALA A 107 4.24 -13.14 1.70
N THR A 108 3.34 -12.31 1.18
CA THR A 108 3.60 -11.33 0.12
C THR A 108 4.33 -10.08 0.62
N GLY A 109 4.21 -9.77 1.92
CA GLY A 109 4.62 -8.49 2.49
C GLY A 109 3.80 -7.31 1.97
N ALA A 110 2.70 -7.55 1.27
CA ALA A 110 1.78 -6.55 0.75
C ALA A 110 0.61 -6.33 1.71
N VAL A 111 -0.08 -5.19 1.57
CA VAL A 111 -1.36 -4.96 2.21
C VAL A 111 -2.45 -5.43 1.25
N ASP A 112 -2.89 -6.69 1.40
CA ASP A 112 -3.99 -7.27 0.62
C ASP A 112 -5.26 -7.43 1.48
N GLU A 113 -6.41 -7.69 0.83
CA GLU A 113 -7.68 -7.84 1.53
C GLU A 113 -7.64 -8.93 2.61
N ALA A 114 -7.01 -10.08 2.32
CA ALA A 114 -6.93 -11.19 3.24
C ALA A 114 -6.17 -10.81 4.52
N THR A 115 -5.08 -10.06 4.37
CA THR A 115 -4.29 -9.54 5.49
C THR A 115 -5.07 -8.52 6.31
N VAL A 116 -5.74 -7.56 5.65
CA VAL A 116 -6.54 -6.53 6.35
C VAL A 116 -7.70 -7.17 7.14
N ARG A 117 -8.35 -8.19 6.56
CA ARG A 117 -9.38 -9.00 7.24
C ARG A 117 -8.82 -9.78 8.42
N ALA A 118 -7.67 -10.45 8.25
CA ALA A 118 -7.04 -11.23 9.31
C ALA A 118 -6.62 -10.35 10.50
N LEU A 119 -6.21 -9.10 10.23
CA LEU A 119 -5.91 -8.09 11.25
C LEU A 119 -7.17 -7.49 11.92
N GLY A 120 -8.37 -7.86 11.49
CA GLY A 120 -9.63 -7.37 12.06
C GLY A 120 -9.94 -5.90 11.72
N LEU A 121 -9.40 -5.41 10.61
CA LEU A 121 -9.62 -4.03 10.15
C LEU A 121 -10.88 -3.88 9.30
N ILE A 122 -11.45 -5.00 8.82
CA ILE A 122 -12.72 -5.12 8.08
C ILE A 122 -13.49 -6.38 8.48
#